data_AF-A0A8J7B9Q0-F1
#
_entry.id   AF-A0A8J7B9Q0-F1
#
_cell.length_a   1.000
_cell.length_b   1.000
_cell.length_c   1.000
_cell.angle_alpha   90.00
_cell.angle_beta   90.00
_cell.angle_gamma   90.00
#
_symmetry.space_group_name_H-M   'P 1'
#
loop_
_entity.id
_entity.type
_entity.pdbx_description
1 polymer ?
#
loop_
_entity_poly.entity_id
_entity_poly.type
_entity_poly.pdbx_seq_one_letter_code
_entity_poly.pdbx_strand_id
1 'polypeptide(L)'
;MHTTQDPFQKANYFFRKADYVKWHRQQSKQQILRSQVGFIETAPSRPKACQGCAHYHGVAYGTAYESRHMLICGFHPYGWGNQGTCSDWEGGF
;
A
#
# COMPACT_ATOMS: atom_id res chain seq x y z
N MET A 1 -17.27 55.03 3.59
CA MET A 1 -15.84 54.68 3.49
C MET A 1 -15.71 53.58 2.44
N HIS A 2 -15.32 53.94 1.22
CA HIS A 2 -15.09 52.97 0.16
C HIS A 2 -13.76 52.26 0.45
N THR A 3 -13.82 50.98 0.82
CA THR A 3 -12.66 50.09 0.81
C THR A 3 -12.25 49.92 -0.64
N THR A 4 -11.32 50.75 -1.10
CA THR A 4 -10.61 50.54 -2.36
C THR A 4 -9.96 49.16 -2.26
N GLN A 5 -10.47 48.19 -3.01
CA GLN A 5 -9.87 46.87 -3.11
C GLN A 5 -8.40 47.03 -3.50
N ASP A 6 -7.50 46.67 -2.59
CA ASP A 6 -6.06 46.71 -2.84
C ASP A 6 -5.74 45.75 -4.01
N PRO A 7 -5.28 46.26 -5.16
CA PRO A 7 -5.00 45.45 -6.33
C PRO A 7 -3.96 44.35 -6.05
N PHE A 8 -3.04 44.57 -5.10
CA PHE A 8 -2.03 43.57 -4.71
C PHE A 8 -2.64 42.41 -3.94
N GLN A 9 -3.56 42.68 -3.01
CA GLN A 9 -4.30 41.64 -2.28
C GLN A 9 -5.14 40.79 -3.24
N LYS A 10 -5.78 41.44 -4.21
CA LYS A 10 -6.57 40.76 -5.24
C LYS A 10 -5.69 39.86 -6.12
N ALA A 11 -4.53 40.35 -6.56
CA ALA A 11 -3.57 39.56 -7.32
C ALA A 11 -3.07 38.35 -6.51
N ASN A 12 -2.67 38.55 -5.25
CA ASN A 12 -2.24 37.48 -4.35
C ASN A 12 -3.31 36.41 -4.14
N TYR A 13 -4.58 36.81 -4.00
CA TYR A 13 -5.70 35.87 -3.92
C TYR A 13 -5.80 34.99 -5.17
N PHE A 14 -5.69 35.59 -6.36
CA PHE A 14 -5.76 34.83 -7.61
C PHE A 14 -4.58 33.87 -7.80
N PHE A 15 -3.36 34.28 -7.45
CA PHE A 15 -2.20 33.38 -7.49
C PHE A 15 -2.38 32.19 -6.55
N ARG A 16 -2.74 32.43 -5.28
CA ARG A 16 -3.01 31.36 -4.31
C ARG A 16 -4.11 30.41 -4.78
N LYS A 17 -5.17 30.94 -5.39
CA LYS A 17 -6.25 30.14 -5.96
C LYS A 17 -5.77 29.27 -7.13
N ALA A 18 -4.95 29.84 -8.02
CA ALA A 18 -4.37 29.10 -9.14
C ALA A 18 -3.44 27.97 -8.66
N ASP A 19 -2.60 28.23 -7.67
CA ASP A 19 -1.70 27.24 -7.10
C ASP A 19 -2.45 26.12 -6.39
N TYR A 20 -3.50 26.46 -5.63
CA TYR A 20 -4.39 25.47 -5.02
C TYR A 20 -5.06 24.56 -6.06
N VAL A 21 -5.54 25.13 -7.17
CA VAL A 21 -6.15 24.34 -8.26
C VAL A 21 -5.11 23.43 -8.93
N LYS A 22 -3.89 23.91 -9.17
CA LYS A 22 -2.79 23.09 -9.71
C LYS A 22 -2.45 21.94 -8.78
N TRP A 23 -2.30 22.23 -7.48
CA TRP A 23 -2.04 21.23 -6.45
C TRP A 23 -3.15 20.18 -6.42
N HIS A 24 -4.42 20.59 -6.43
CA HIS A 24 -5.55 19.66 -6.45
C HIS A 24 -5.56 18.75 -7.68
N ARG A 25 -5.28 19.30 -8.87
CA ARG A 25 -5.16 18.51 -10.11
C ARG A 25 -4.03 17.49 -10.02
N GLN A 26 -2.89 17.89 -9.46
CA GLN A 26 -1.76 16.99 -9.27
C GLN A 26 -2.10 15.85 -8.30
N GLN A 27 -2.75 16.16 -7.17
CA GLN A 27 -3.20 15.14 -6.22
C GLN A 27 -4.19 14.15 -6.84
N SER A 28 -5.18 14.65 -7.59
CA SER A 28 -6.14 13.80 -8.30
C SER A 28 -5.44 12.87 -9.32
N LYS A 29 -4.49 13.39 -10.10
CA LYS A 29 -3.69 12.58 -11.03
C LYS A 29 -2.89 11.50 -10.30
N GLN A 30 -2.28 11.84 -9.16
CA GLN A 30 -1.55 10.86 -8.35
C GLN A 30 -2.46 9.75 -7.83
N GLN A 31 -3.69 10.07 -7.40
CA GLN A 31 -4.67 9.06 -6.99
C GLN A 31 -5.05 8.12 -8.14
N ILE A 32 -5.32 8.66 -9.34
CA ILE A 32 -5.63 7.85 -10.54
C ILE A 32 -4.46 6.93 -10.90
N LEU A 33 -3.23 7.44 -10.90
CA LEU A 33 -2.04 6.63 -11.16
C LEU A 33 -1.88 5.53 -10.11
N ARG A 34 -2.08 5.82 -8.83
CA ARG A 34 -2.02 4.81 -7.75
C ARG A 34 -3.09 3.73 -7.92
N SER A 35 -4.30 4.07 -8.37
CA SER A 35 -5.34 3.07 -8.64
C SER A 35 -5.04 2.24 -9.90
N GLN A 36 -4.38 2.83 -10.91
CA GLN A 36 -3.98 2.10 -12.13
C GLN A 36 -2.78 1.17 -11.90
N VAL A 37 -1.86 1.54 -11.01
CA VAL A 37 -0.68 0.72 -10.65
C VAL A 37 -1.05 -0.48 -9.75
N GLY A 38 -2.30 -0.56 -9.29
CA GLY A 38 -2.79 -1.59 -8.37
C GLY A 38 -2.95 -3.01 -8.91
N PHE A 39 -2.58 -3.29 -10.16
CA PHE A 39 -2.65 -4.64 -10.75
C PHE A 39 -1.31 -5.13 -11.31
N ILE A 40 -0.19 -4.64 -10.77
CA ILE A 40 1.05 -5.40 -10.90
C ILE A 40 0.82 -6.69 -10.12
N GLU A 41 0.91 -7.85 -10.78
CA GLU A 41 0.92 -9.17 -10.14
C GLU A 41 1.81 -9.08 -8.90
N THR A 42 1.18 -8.96 -7.74
CA THR A 42 1.90 -9.03 -6.49
C THR A 42 2.29 -10.48 -6.38
N ALA A 43 3.61 -10.74 -6.30
CA ALA A 43 4.09 -12.08 -6.03
C ALA A 43 3.26 -12.66 -4.89
N PRO A 44 2.72 -13.88 -5.04
CA PRO A 44 1.76 -14.41 -4.09
C PRO A 44 2.36 -14.33 -2.70
N SER A 45 1.68 -13.63 -1.79
CA SER A 45 2.11 -13.47 -0.39
C SER A 45 2.26 -14.82 0.32
N ARG A 46 1.67 -15.87 -0.25
CA ARG A 46 1.75 -17.25 0.21
C ARG A 46 2.85 -18.01 -0.55
N PRO A 47 3.88 -18.53 0.13
CA PRO A 47 4.87 -19.42 -0.46
C PRO A 47 4.22 -20.68 -1.07
N LYS A 48 4.81 -21.21 -2.14
CA LYS A 48 4.31 -22.41 -2.84
C LYS A 48 4.13 -23.60 -1.89
N ALA A 49 5.09 -23.84 -0.98
CA ALA A 49 5.03 -24.92 0.00
C ALA A 49 3.87 -24.80 1.01
N CYS A 50 3.23 -23.63 1.10
CA CYS A 50 2.10 -23.38 2.00
C CYS A 50 0.76 -23.30 1.26
N GLN A 51 0.72 -23.47 -0.06
CA GLN A 51 -0.53 -23.53 -0.80
C GLN A 51 -1.34 -24.76 -0.35
N GLY A 52 -2.59 -24.55 0.04
CA GLY A 52 -3.47 -25.60 0.58
C GLY A 52 -3.20 -26.02 2.03
N CYS A 53 -2.17 -25.50 2.71
CA CYS A 53 -1.85 -25.92 4.08
C CYS A 53 -2.89 -25.41 5.08
N ALA A 54 -3.43 -26.31 5.92
CA ALA A 54 -4.33 -25.98 7.02
C ALA A 54 -3.68 -25.09 8.09
N HIS A 55 -2.34 -25.07 8.16
CA HIS A 55 -1.56 -24.30 9.14
C HIS A 55 -0.98 -23.00 8.59
N TYR A 56 -1.39 -22.56 7.39
CA TYR A 56 -0.98 -21.26 6.87
C TYR A 56 -1.54 -20.12 7.73
N HIS A 57 -0.66 -19.24 8.18
CA HIS A 57 -1.01 -18.08 9.02
C HIS A 57 -1.08 -16.79 8.20
N GLY A 58 0.00 -16.41 7.52
CA GLY A 58 0.03 -15.30 6.57
C GLY A 58 -0.23 -13.89 7.16
N VAL A 59 0.05 -13.66 8.44
CA VAL A 59 -0.21 -12.37 9.10
C VAL A 59 1.09 -11.61 9.33
N ALA A 60 1.07 -10.30 9.04
CA ALA A 60 2.16 -9.40 9.34
C ALA A 60 1.94 -8.66 10.66
N TYR A 61 2.94 -8.68 11.53
CA TYR A 61 2.95 -8.01 12.83
C TYR A 61 3.89 -6.81 12.79
N GLY A 62 3.54 -5.75 13.52
CA GLY A 62 4.29 -4.49 13.55
C GLY A 62 3.60 -3.36 12.80
N THR A 63 3.90 -2.13 13.24
CA THR A 63 3.23 -0.90 12.80
C THR A 63 4.02 -0.13 11.73
N ALA A 64 5.35 -0.16 11.78
CA ALA A 64 6.21 0.49 10.79
C ALA A 64 6.62 -0.49 9.69
N TYR A 65 6.79 0.02 8.46
CA TYR A 65 7.16 -0.81 7.29
C TYR A 65 8.49 -1.55 7.50
N GLU A 66 9.45 -0.85 8.11
CA GLU A 66 10.81 -1.31 8.38
C GLU A 66 10.91 -2.32 9.55
N SER A 67 9.91 -2.37 10.44
CA SER A 67 9.87 -3.33 11.57
C SER A 67 8.73 -4.35 11.45
N ARG A 68 8.06 -4.41 10.30
CA ARG A 68 6.97 -5.34 10.08
C ARG A 68 7.52 -6.72 9.71
N HIS A 69 7.14 -7.73 10.50
CA HIS A 69 7.52 -9.12 10.26
C HIS A 69 6.30 -9.94 9.86
N MET A 70 6.41 -10.69 8.76
CA MET A 70 5.39 -11.62 8.32
C MET A 70 5.62 -12.99 8.94
N LEU A 71 4.59 -13.52 9.62
CA LEU A 71 4.57 -14.88 10.10
C LEU A 71 3.73 -15.74 9.13
N ILE A 72 4.36 -16.73 8.52
CA ILE A 72 3.85 -17.47 7.36
C ILE A 72 3.05 -18.71 7.76
N CYS A 73 3.55 -19.52 8.68
CA CYS A 73 2.93 -20.79 9.09
C CYS A 73 2.95 -20.93 10.63
N GLY A 74 1.98 -21.65 11.18
CA GLY A 74 1.89 -21.94 12.62
C GLY A 74 3.04 -22.82 13.14
N PHE A 75 3.57 -23.72 12.32
CA PHE A 75 4.72 -24.58 12.65
C PHE A 75 6.06 -24.03 12.16
N HIS A 76 6.04 -23.26 11.06
CA HIS A 76 7.23 -22.62 10.50
C HIS A 76 6.99 -21.11 10.37
N PRO A 77 7.30 -20.32 11.41
CA PRO A 77 6.96 -18.89 11.45
C PRO A 77 7.48 -18.10 10.25
N TYR A 78 8.62 -18.47 9.66
CA TYR A 78 9.20 -17.79 8.49
C TYR A 78 9.00 -18.56 7.17
N GLY A 79 8.12 -19.55 7.15
CA GLY A 79 7.86 -20.42 6.00
C GLY A 79 8.81 -21.61 5.93
N TRP A 80 8.48 -22.55 5.03
CA TRP A 80 9.30 -23.72 4.78
C TRP A 80 10.53 -23.32 3.94
N GLY A 81 11.73 -23.56 4.47
CA GLY A 81 12.98 -23.13 3.85
C GLY A 81 13.42 -23.98 2.65
N ASN A 82 12.85 -25.18 2.48
CA ASN A 82 13.21 -26.08 1.38
C ASN A 82 12.27 -25.90 0.19
N GLN A 83 12.73 -26.28 -1.00
CA GLN A 83 11.97 -26.13 -2.26
C GLN A 83 10.82 -27.14 -2.41
N GLY A 84 10.72 -28.11 -1.51
CA GLY A 84 9.69 -29.16 -1.54
C GLY A 84 8.46 -28.85 -0.68
N THR A 85 7.63 -29.87 -0.47
CA THR A 85 6.47 -29.82 0.42
C THR A 85 6.93 -29.72 1.88
N CYS A 86 6.20 -28.95 2.69
CA CYS A 86 6.40 -28.88 4.14
C CYS A 86 6.04 -30.23 4.78
N SER A 87 6.84 -30.68 5.76
CA SER A 87 6.59 -31.94 6.50
C SER A 87 5.24 -31.95 7.21
N ASP A 88 4.85 -30.79 7.74
CA ASP A 88 3.63 -30.56 8.51
C ASP A 88 2.48 -30.08 7.61
N TRP A 89 2.55 -30.37 6.31
CA TRP A 89 1.52 -29.98 5.36
C TRP A 89 0.33 -30.95 5.42
N GLU A 90 -0.77 -30.50 6.02
CA GLU A 90 -2.03 -31.25 6.09
C GLU A 90 -3.08 -30.72 5.09
N GLY A 91 -2.64 -30.26 3.92
CA GLY A 91 -3.52 -29.76 2.87
C GLY A 91 -4.14 -30.88 2.03
N GLY A 92 -5.19 -31.53 2.53
CA GLY A 92 -5.93 -32.52 1.74
C GLY A 92 -6.48 -31.94 0.43
N PHE A 93 -6.42 -32.74 -0.65
CA PHE A 93 -7.04 -32.47 -1.95
C PHE A 93 -8.57 -32.44 -1.88
#